data_AF-A0A4Q1FK57-F1
#
_entry.id   AF-A0A4Q1FK57-F1
#
_cell.length_a   1.000
_cell.length_b   1.000
_cell.length_c   1.000
_cell.angle_alpha   90.00
_cell.angle_beta   90.00
_cell.angle_gamma   90.00
#
_symmetry.space_group_name_H-M   'P 1'
#
loop_
_entity.id
_entity.type
_entity.pdbx_description
1 polymer ?
#
loop_
_entity_poly.entity_id
_entity_poly.type
_entity_poly.pdbx_seq_one_letter_code
_entity_poly.pdbx_strand_id
1 'polypeptide(L)'
;MKKRNNLIILVYIMLIGFCTNKMQGQILEFYKPIIVSCRAGVLNNEKVDLGIFDYFKQDISKMKYEYLKYDSDKESLFQYDDVSKSYQNIIYFKSENFIFQEKIKLGIFNEFNLTQENSKKFIASSPYGKYPSHSQVIKSIEVLQKTKKNLILKINYQDEFEWKYFGILVLTDYKYEKLEDDE
;
A
#
# COMPACT_ATOMS: atom_id res chain seq x y z
N MET A 1 -15.16 -42.27 -54.53
CA MET A 1 -15.55 -41.12 -53.67
C MET A 1 -15.06 -41.18 -52.21
N LYS A 2 -14.44 -42.26 -51.70
CA LYS A 2 -13.97 -42.34 -50.29
C LYS A 2 -12.77 -41.44 -49.93
N LYS A 3 -11.86 -41.12 -50.85
CA LYS A 3 -10.65 -40.30 -50.58
C LYS A 3 -10.95 -38.82 -50.26
N ARG A 4 -12.07 -38.27 -50.73
CA ARG A 4 -12.41 -36.84 -50.57
C ARG A 4 -12.86 -36.49 -49.15
N ASN A 5 -13.50 -37.43 -48.45
CA ASN A 5 -13.96 -37.23 -47.07
C ASN A 5 -12.80 -37.17 -46.07
N ASN A 6 -11.74 -37.95 -46.28
CA ASN A 6 -10.58 -37.94 -45.38
C ASN A 6 -9.82 -36.61 -45.43
N LEU A 7 -9.75 -35.97 -46.60
CA LEU A 7 -9.14 -34.64 -46.75
C LEU A 7 -9.95 -33.58 -46.01
N ILE A 8 -11.28 -33.62 -46.09
CA ILE A 8 -12.17 -32.70 -45.40
C ILE A 8 -12.04 -32.86 -43.88
N ILE A 9 -12.03 -34.11 -43.39
CA ILE A 9 -11.84 -34.41 -41.96
C ILE A 9 -10.48 -33.91 -41.47
N LEU A 10 -9.41 -34.10 -42.26
CA LEU A 10 -8.06 -33.62 -41.91
C LEU A 10 -7.97 -32.10 -41.86
N VAL A 11 -8.64 -31.40 -42.79
CA VAL A 11 -8.74 -29.93 -42.80
C VAL A 11 -9.54 -29.43 -41.59
N TYR A 12 -10.61 -30.12 -41.20
CA TYR A 12 -11.38 -29.79 -39.98
C TYR A 12 -10.54 -29.98 -38.72
N ILE A 13 -9.76 -31.07 -38.62
CA ILE A 13 -8.87 -31.31 -37.48
C ILE A 13 -7.78 -30.24 -37.40
N MET A 14 -7.20 -29.83 -38.53
CA MET A 14 -6.23 -28.72 -38.57
C MET A 14 -6.86 -27.39 -38.15
N LEU A 15 -8.06 -27.06 -38.62
CA LEU A 15 -8.77 -25.82 -38.25
C LEU A 15 -9.09 -25.77 -36.75
N ILE A 16 -9.50 -26.89 -36.15
CA ILE A 16 -9.74 -26.97 -34.70
C ILE A 16 -8.43 -26.87 -33.91
N GLY A 17 -7.33 -27.45 -34.41
CA GLY A 17 -6.00 -27.35 -33.80
C GLY A 17 -5.40 -25.94 -33.85
N PHE A 18 -5.68 -25.15 -34.89
CA PHE A 18 -5.20 -23.76 -34.99
C PHE A 18 -6.00 -22.78 -34.12
N CYS A 19 -7.28 -23.07 -33.83
CA CYS A 19 -8.12 -22.22 -32.98
C CYS A 19 -7.88 -22.38 -31.47
N THR A 20 -7.10 -23.37 -31.02
CA THR A 20 -6.90 -23.66 -29.58
C THR A 20 -5.68 -22.97 -28.96
N ASN A 21 -4.84 -22.29 -29.74
CA ASN A 21 -3.63 -21.62 -29.23
C ASN A 21 -3.82 -20.18 -28.76
N LYS A 22 -5.05 -19.79 -28.39
CA LYS A 22 -5.31 -18.54 -27.64
C LYS A 22 -5.96 -18.81 -26.30
N MET A 23 -5.43 -19.76 -25.53
CA MET A 23 -5.47 -19.60 -24.08
C MET A 23 -4.42 -18.55 -23.73
N GLN A 24 -4.81 -17.26 -23.82
CA GLN A 24 -4.28 -16.28 -22.88
C GLN A 24 -4.70 -16.79 -21.50
N GLY A 25 -3.87 -17.64 -20.91
CA GLY A 25 -4.02 -17.96 -19.50
C GLY A 25 -4.11 -16.62 -18.78
N GLN A 26 -5.14 -16.44 -17.96
CA GLN A 26 -5.07 -15.45 -16.90
C GLN A 26 -3.74 -15.74 -16.21
N ILE A 27 -2.79 -14.82 -16.32
CA ILE A 27 -1.63 -14.87 -15.46
C ILE A 27 -2.25 -14.69 -14.09
N LEU A 28 -2.44 -15.81 -13.37
CA LEU A 28 -2.51 -15.80 -11.93
C LEU A 28 -1.16 -15.22 -11.51
N GLU A 29 -1.07 -13.90 -11.44
CA GLU A 29 -0.08 -13.24 -10.60
C GLU A 29 -0.50 -13.60 -9.17
N PHE A 30 -0.20 -14.84 -8.78
CA PHE A 30 -0.51 -15.45 -7.50
C PHE A 30 -0.33 -14.43 -6.40
N TYR A 31 -1.45 -14.00 -5.78
CA TYR A 31 -1.59 -13.59 -4.37
C TYR A 31 -0.34 -12.98 -3.73
N LYS A 32 0.32 -12.04 -4.41
CA LYS A 32 1.53 -11.43 -3.88
C LYS A 32 1.09 -10.62 -2.67
N PRO A 33 1.56 -10.94 -1.46
CA PRO A 33 1.14 -10.22 -0.29
C PRO A 33 1.50 -8.75 -0.46
N ILE A 34 0.64 -7.87 0.05
CA ILE A 34 0.96 -6.45 0.11
C ILE A 34 2.00 -6.28 1.21
N ILE A 35 3.13 -5.69 0.85
CA ILE A 35 4.16 -5.32 1.82
C ILE A 35 3.82 -3.94 2.35
N VAL A 36 3.79 -3.83 3.67
CA VAL A 36 3.80 -2.56 4.39
C VAL A 36 5.01 -2.60 5.31
N SER A 37 6.04 -1.83 4.96
CA SER A 37 7.29 -1.77 5.71
C SER A 37 8.04 -0.48 5.38
N CYS A 38 9.13 -0.23 6.07
CA CYS A 38 9.98 0.93 5.82
C CYS A 38 11.46 0.58 5.98
N ARG A 39 12.32 1.39 5.36
CA ARG A 39 13.77 1.38 5.52
C ARG A 39 14.31 2.81 5.59
N ALA A 40 15.42 3.04 6.28
CA ALA A 40 16.05 4.36 6.30
C ALA A 40 16.53 4.82 4.91
N GLY A 41 16.48 6.12 4.66
CA GLY A 41 16.98 6.76 3.43
C GLY A 41 17.29 8.25 3.64
N VAL A 42 17.72 8.92 2.57
CA VAL A 42 18.00 10.37 2.57
C VAL A 42 17.26 11.03 1.43
N LEU A 43 16.52 12.11 1.73
CA LEU A 43 15.84 12.95 0.76
C LEU A 43 16.08 14.42 1.12
N ASN A 44 16.51 15.24 0.14
CA ASN A 44 16.79 16.67 0.34
C ASN A 44 17.68 16.96 1.57
N ASN A 45 18.73 16.16 1.77
CA ASN A 45 19.65 16.21 2.92
C ASN A 45 19.03 15.90 4.29
N GLU A 46 17.78 15.43 4.35
CA GLU A 46 17.15 14.94 5.57
C GLU A 46 17.13 13.40 5.58
N LYS A 47 17.41 12.79 6.74
CA LYS A 47 17.16 11.35 6.95
C LYS A 47 15.66 11.12 7.12
N VAL A 48 15.13 10.14 6.40
CA VAL A 48 13.70 9.80 6.39
C VAL A 48 13.48 8.31 6.21
N ASP A 49 12.26 7.85 6.50
CA ASP A 49 11.86 6.48 6.28
C ASP A 49 11.25 6.31 4.89
N LEU A 50 11.83 5.42 4.10
CA LEU A 50 11.31 4.98 2.81
C LEU A 50 10.28 3.86 3.04
N GLY A 51 9.00 4.19 3.01
CA GLY A 51 7.89 3.25 3.08
C GLY A 51 7.67 2.48 1.77
N ILE A 52 7.31 1.21 1.88
CA ILE A 52 6.85 0.37 0.78
C ILE A 52 5.40 0.00 1.08
N PHE A 53 4.51 0.32 0.14
CA PHE A 53 3.07 0.01 0.17
C PHE A 53 2.67 -0.57 -1.19
N ASP A 54 3.27 -1.70 -1.56
CA ASP A 54 3.16 -2.30 -2.89
C ASP A 54 3.04 -3.83 -2.77
N TYR A 55 2.68 -4.47 -3.86
CA TYR A 55 2.75 -5.92 -3.98
C TYR A 55 4.18 -6.42 -3.83
N PHE A 56 4.34 -7.58 -3.21
CA PHE A 56 5.62 -8.27 -3.21
C PHE A 56 6.07 -8.60 -4.64
N LYS A 57 7.12 -7.93 -5.12
CA LYS A 57 7.79 -8.23 -6.38
C LYS A 57 9.07 -9.01 -6.09
N GLN A 58 9.42 -9.96 -6.97
CA GLN A 58 10.72 -10.66 -6.89
C GLN A 58 11.89 -9.69 -7.02
N ASP A 59 11.69 -8.61 -7.79
CA ASP A 59 12.66 -7.53 -7.97
C ASP A 59 12.23 -6.31 -7.14
N ILE A 60 12.94 -6.08 -6.04
CA ILE A 60 12.69 -5.00 -5.07
C ILE A 60 12.89 -3.61 -5.69
N SER A 61 13.70 -3.49 -6.76
CA SER A 61 13.88 -2.22 -7.47
C SER A 61 12.61 -1.73 -8.17
N LYS A 62 11.67 -2.65 -8.45
CA LYS A 62 10.39 -2.36 -9.08
C LYS A 62 9.28 -2.04 -8.07
N MET A 63 9.55 -2.13 -6.77
CA MET A 63 8.58 -1.74 -5.75
C MET A 63 8.46 -0.21 -5.69
N LYS A 64 7.25 0.28 -5.48
CA LYS A 64 7.04 1.71 -5.25
C LYS A 64 7.46 2.09 -3.82
N TYR A 65 8.31 3.11 -3.73
CA TYR A 65 8.75 3.71 -2.47
C TYR A 65 8.04 5.03 -2.24
N GLU A 66 7.76 5.33 -0.98
CA GLU A 66 7.20 6.59 -0.52
C GLU A 66 8.04 7.12 0.64
N TYR A 67 8.21 8.44 0.74
CA TYR A 67 9.04 9.03 1.78
C TYR A 67 8.14 9.50 2.92
N LEU A 68 8.38 8.93 4.10
CA LEU A 68 7.64 9.20 5.31
C LEU A 68 8.55 9.86 6.35
N LYS A 69 7.98 10.81 7.08
CA LYS A 69 8.68 11.54 8.14
C LYS A 69 7.82 11.57 9.38
N TYR A 70 8.29 10.93 10.45
CA TYR A 70 7.72 11.09 11.78
C TYR A 70 8.37 12.28 12.49
N ASP A 71 7.55 13.17 13.05
CA ASP A 71 8.01 14.27 13.91
C ASP A 71 7.31 14.14 15.27
N SER A 72 8.07 13.72 16.27
CA SER A 72 7.58 13.47 17.62
C SER A 72 7.25 14.75 18.40
N ASP A 73 7.87 15.89 18.06
CA ASP A 73 7.58 17.19 18.69
C ASP A 73 6.27 17.77 18.18
N LYS A 74 6.03 17.62 16.87
CA LYS A 74 4.76 17.99 16.24
C LYS A 74 3.67 16.95 16.44
N GLU A 75 4.04 15.78 16.96
CA GLU A 75 3.16 14.62 17.09
C GLU A 75 2.42 14.35 15.78
N SER A 76 3.17 14.21 14.69
CA SER A 76 2.59 14.11 13.34
C SER A 76 3.39 13.16 12.44
N LEU A 77 2.68 12.51 11.53
CA LEU A 77 3.26 11.74 10.42
C LEU A 77 3.04 12.49 9.12
N PHE A 78 4.12 12.65 8.36
CA PHE A 78 4.11 13.31 7.05
C PHE A 78 4.50 12.35 5.94
N GLN A 79 3.95 12.59 4.75
CA GLN A 79 4.33 11.96 3.49
C GLN A 79 4.88 13.03 2.55
N TYR A 80 5.96 12.73 1.84
CA TYR A 80 6.48 13.63 0.81
C TYR A 80 5.59 13.56 -0.44
N ASP A 81 5.06 14.70 -0.85
CA ASP A 81 4.39 14.86 -2.12
C ASP A 81 5.39 15.33 -3.18
N ASP A 82 5.63 14.45 -4.16
CA ASP A 82 6.56 14.69 -5.24
C ASP A 82 6.10 15.79 -6.22
N VAL A 83 4.80 16.12 -6.25
CA VAL A 83 4.25 17.17 -7.11
C VAL A 83 4.51 18.55 -6.49
N SER A 84 4.10 18.75 -5.24
CA SER A 84 4.35 20.01 -4.52
C SER A 84 5.77 20.15 -3.99
N LYS A 85 6.58 19.08 -4.05
CA LYS A 85 7.93 19.00 -3.49
C LYS A 85 7.99 19.31 -2.00
N SER A 86 6.95 18.93 -1.25
CA SER A 86 6.80 19.26 0.16
C SER A 86 6.26 18.09 1.00
N TYR A 87 6.52 18.09 2.30
CA TYR A 87 5.94 17.13 3.23
C TYR A 87 4.51 17.55 3.59
N GLN A 88 3.55 16.70 3.26
CA GLN A 88 2.15 16.85 3.64
C GLN A 88 1.86 16.03 4.88
N ASN A 89 1.13 16.60 5.82
CA ASN A 89 0.74 15.88 7.03
C ASN A 89 -0.39 14.89 6.70
N ILE A 90 -0.20 13.61 7.03
CA ILE A 90 -1.19 12.56 6.79
C ILE A 90 -1.83 12.04 8.07
N ILE A 91 -1.18 12.18 9.23
CA ILE A 91 -1.74 11.82 10.54
C ILE A 91 -1.31 12.83 11.60
N TYR A 92 -2.27 13.44 12.27
CA TYR A 92 -2.04 14.21 13.49
C TYR A 92 -2.38 13.35 14.71
N PHE A 93 -1.46 13.26 15.68
CA PHE A 93 -1.68 12.46 16.90
C PHE A 93 -2.16 13.29 18.10
N LYS A 94 -2.23 14.63 17.99
CA LYS A 94 -2.77 15.50 19.05
C LYS A 94 -4.29 15.33 19.15
N SER A 95 -4.76 15.01 20.35
CA SER A 95 -6.17 14.67 20.62
C SER A 95 -7.12 15.86 20.70
N GLU A 96 -6.64 17.09 20.61
CA GLU A 96 -7.45 18.28 20.95
C GLU A 96 -8.43 18.72 19.86
N ASN A 97 -8.45 18.07 18.69
CA ASN A 97 -9.51 18.21 17.70
C ASN A 97 -9.69 16.87 16.98
N PHE A 98 -10.92 16.50 16.61
CA PHE A 98 -11.15 15.40 15.67
C PHE A 98 -10.58 15.83 14.31
N ILE A 99 -9.31 15.51 14.09
CA ILE A 99 -8.63 15.92 12.86
C ILE A 99 -9.00 14.93 11.78
N PHE A 100 -9.78 15.42 10.82
CA PHE A 100 -10.13 14.72 9.59
C PHE A 100 -9.10 15.05 8.53
N GLN A 101 -8.59 14.01 7.85
CA GLN A 101 -7.65 14.14 6.76
C GLN A 101 -8.26 13.56 5.50
N GLU A 102 -8.20 14.30 4.40
CA GLU A 102 -8.87 13.92 3.15
C GLU A 102 -7.87 13.44 2.09
N LYS A 103 -8.32 12.46 1.28
CA LYS A 103 -7.66 12.02 0.04
C LYS A 103 -6.19 11.63 0.21
N ILE A 104 -5.89 10.91 1.29
CA ILE A 104 -4.55 10.34 1.50
C ILE A 104 -4.34 9.20 0.50
N LYS A 105 -3.18 9.18 -0.16
CA LYS A 105 -2.76 8.10 -1.08
C LYS A 105 -1.48 7.44 -0.57
N LEU A 106 -1.59 6.18 -0.16
CA LEU A 106 -0.44 5.35 0.21
C LEU A 106 -0.29 4.19 -0.77
N GLY A 107 0.80 4.20 -1.54
CA GLY A 107 1.19 3.14 -2.45
C GLY A 107 0.13 2.73 -3.45
N ILE A 108 -0.18 1.42 -3.45
CA ILE A 108 -1.20 0.81 -4.31
C ILE A 108 -2.62 0.94 -3.77
N PHE A 109 -2.80 1.33 -2.51
CA PHE A 109 -4.14 1.45 -1.92
C PHE A 109 -4.92 2.59 -2.55
N ASN A 110 -6.23 2.42 -2.70
CA ASN A 110 -7.11 3.50 -3.09
C ASN A 110 -7.05 4.66 -2.10
N GLU A 111 -7.31 5.88 -2.59
CA GLU A 111 -7.35 7.06 -1.74
C GLU A 111 -8.36 6.87 -0.60
N PHE A 112 -8.01 7.38 0.57
CA PHE A 112 -8.84 7.27 1.76
C PHE A 112 -8.84 8.57 2.55
N ASN A 113 -9.96 8.83 3.21
CA ASN A 113 -10.05 9.80 4.27
C ASN A 113 -9.75 9.10 5.60
N LEU A 114 -9.09 9.80 6.51
CA LEU A 114 -8.74 9.28 7.81
C LEU A 114 -9.44 10.10 8.90
N THR A 115 -10.18 9.40 9.76
CA THR A 115 -10.85 9.99 10.92
C THR A 115 -10.30 9.36 12.19
N GLN A 116 -9.89 10.18 13.15
CA GLN A 116 -9.49 9.69 14.46
C GLN A 116 -10.71 9.17 15.23
N GLU A 117 -10.68 7.89 15.61
CA GLU A 117 -11.71 7.29 16.47
C GLU A 117 -11.35 7.47 17.95
N ASN A 118 -10.06 7.33 18.28
CA ASN A 118 -9.50 7.61 19.59
C ASN A 118 -7.99 7.89 19.50
N SER A 119 -7.32 8.09 20.64
CA SER A 119 -5.89 8.43 20.71
C SER A 119 -4.96 7.39 20.07
N LYS A 120 -5.41 6.14 19.90
CA LYS A 120 -4.62 5.05 19.34
C LYS A 120 -5.17 4.49 18.03
N LYS A 121 -6.31 4.95 17.53
CA LYS A 121 -6.97 4.33 16.37
C LYS A 121 -7.58 5.36 15.44
N PHE A 122 -7.31 5.16 14.17
CA PHE A 122 -7.84 5.92 13.05
C PHE A 122 -8.59 4.99 12.10
N ILE A 123 -9.74 5.43 11.63
CA ILE A 123 -10.58 4.69 10.69
C ILE A 123 -10.46 5.32 9.31
N ALA A 124 -10.28 4.48 8.30
CA ALA A 124 -10.23 4.90 6.91
C ALA A 124 -11.61 4.76 6.25
N SER A 125 -11.98 5.74 5.44
CA SER A 125 -13.23 5.77 4.67
C SER A 125 -12.99 6.26 3.26
N SER A 126 -13.90 5.93 2.33
CA SER A 126 -13.77 6.37 0.94
C SER A 126 -14.01 7.88 0.82
N PRO A 127 -13.11 8.65 0.16
CA PRO A 127 -13.35 10.06 -0.15
C PRO A 127 -14.54 10.27 -1.08
N TYR A 128 -15.00 9.22 -1.78
CA TYR A 128 -16.07 9.27 -2.76
C TYR A 128 -17.31 8.47 -2.33
N GLY A 129 -17.41 8.13 -1.03
CA GLY A 129 -18.55 7.40 -0.46
C GLY A 129 -18.38 5.88 -0.47
N LYS A 130 -18.43 5.23 -1.64
CA LYS A 130 -18.21 3.77 -1.76
C LYS A 130 -16.96 3.47 -2.59
N TYR A 131 -16.20 2.48 -2.15
CA TYR A 131 -15.12 1.92 -2.95
C TYR A 131 -15.68 1.04 -4.07
N PRO A 132 -15.00 0.96 -5.24
CA PRO A 132 -15.29 -0.06 -6.24
C PRO A 132 -15.17 -1.47 -5.66
N SER A 133 -15.95 -2.41 -6.21
CA SER A 133 -15.71 -3.83 -5.97
C SER A 133 -14.29 -4.18 -6.42
N HIS A 134 -13.61 -5.05 -5.67
CA HIS A 134 -12.24 -5.47 -5.96
C HIS A 134 -11.19 -4.34 -5.89
N SER A 135 -11.07 -3.71 -4.72
CA SER A 135 -10.07 -2.67 -4.49
C SER A 135 -9.23 -2.91 -3.24
N GLN A 136 -7.95 -2.53 -3.33
CA GLN A 136 -7.03 -2.50 -2.20
C GLN A 136 -7.35 -1.26 -1.36
N VAL A 137 -7.79 -1.46 -0.13
CA VAL A 137 -8.24 -0.38 0.75
C VAL A 137 -7.62 -0.51 2.13
N ILE A 138 -7.10 0.59 2.64
CA ILE A 138 -6.79 0.69 4.08
C ILE A 138 -8.12 0.79 4.82
N LYS A 139 -8.24 0.05 5.93
CA LYS A 139 -9.43 0.04 6.79
C LYS A 139 -9.21 0.83 8.07
N SER A 140 -8.04 0.70 8.68
CA SER A 140 -7.68 1.44 9.87
C SER A 140 -6.18 1.49 10.07
N ILE A 141 -5.74 2.48 10.83
CA ILE A 141 -4.37 2.63 11.30
C ILE A 141 -4.42 2.69 12.82
N GLU A 142 -3.67 1.81 13.46
CA GLU A 142 -3.57 1.69 14.92
C GLU A 142 -2.17 2.09 15.37
N VAL A 143 -2.09 2.95 16.39
CA VAL A 143 -0.83 3.33 17.05
C VAL A 143 -0.52 2.26 18.08
N LEU A 144 0.47 1.43 17.79
CA LEU A 144 0.97 0.42 18.73
C LEU A 144 1.91 1.06 19.75
N GLN A 145 2.79 1.94 19.29
CA GLN A 145 3.76 2.64 20.12
C GLN A 145 4.03 4.04 19.55
N LYS A 146 4.18 5.02 20.44
CA LYS A 146 4.57 6.40 20.11
C LYS A 146 5.51 6.88 21.21
N THR A 147 6.78 7.09 20.88
CA THR A 147 7.81 7.66 21.76
C THR A 147 8.47 8.85 21.08
N LYS A 148 9.43 9.51 21.75
CA LYS A 148 10.22 10.57 21.10
C LYS A 148 11.01 10.08 19.88
N LYS A 149 11.46 8.83 19.90
CA LYS A 149 12.30 8.26 18.85
C LYS A 149 11.52 7.44 17.83
N ASN A 150 10.54 6.65 18.27
CA ASN A 150 9.91 5.63 17.45
C ASN A 150 8.39 5.78 17.40
N LEU A 151 7.83 5.53 16.22
CA LEU A 151 6.40 5.39 15.99
C LEU A 151 6.15 4.05 15.32
N ILE A 152 5.39 3.18 15.99
CA ILE A 152 4.98 1.87 15.45
C ILE A 152 3.50 1.93 15.15
N LEU A 153 3.16 1.76 13.87
CA LEU A 153 1.80 1.71 13.38
C LEU A 153 1.46 0.31 12.87
N LYS A 154 0.26 -0.14 13.17
CA LYS A 154 -0.37 -1.29 12.51
C LYS A 154 -1.38 -0.77 11.50
N ILE A 155 -1.19 -1.14 10.25
CA ILE A 155 -2.06 -0.74 9.15
C ILE A 155 -2.91 -1.94 8.78
N ASN A 156 -4.20 -1.90 9.09
CA ASN A 156 -5.14 -2.93 8.69
C ASN A 156 -5.67 -2.56 7.31
N TYR A 157 -5.61 -3.52 6.38
CA TYR A 157 -6.03 -3.31 5.01
C TYR A 157 -6.79 -4.53 4.48
N GLN A 158 -7.44 -4.31 3.35
CA GLN A 158 -8.17 -5.31 2.60
C GLN A 158 -7.68 -5.30 1.17
N ASP A 159 -7.53 -6.47 0.55
CA ASP A 159 -7.19 -6.57 -0.87
C ASP A 159 -8.43 -6.60 -1.78
N GLU A 160 -8.20 -6.78 -3.07
CA GLU A 160 -9.26 -6.91 -4.09
C GLU A 160 -10.16 -8.14 -3.93
N PHE A 161 -9.77 -9.13 -3.13
CA PHE A 161 -10.58 -10.32 -2.84
C PHE A 161 -11.33 -10.21 -1.51
N GLU A 162 -11.34 -9.02 -0.92
CA GLU A 162 -11.91 -8.73 0.39
C GLU A 162 -11.23 -9.43 1.56
N TRP A 163 -10.05 -10.00 1.34
CA TRP A 163 -9.26 -10.62 2.39
C TRP A 163 -8.62 -9.56 3.26
N LYS A 164 -8.68 -9.80 4.58
CA LYS A 164 -8.22 -8.85 5.59
C LYS A 164 -6.82 -9.21 6.04
N TYR A 165 -5.96 -8.20 6.04
CA TYR A 165 -4.57 -8.31 6.42
C TYR A 165 -4.17 -7.15 7.31
N PHE A 166 -2.96 -7.24 7.86
CA PHE A 166 -2.31 -6.11 8.48
C PHE A 166 -0.83 -6.08 8.10
N GLY A 167 -0.24 -4.90 8.18
CA GLY A 167 1.20 -4.73 8.12
C GLY A 167 1.68 -3.76 9.20
N ILE A 168 2.98 -3.80 9.48
CA ILE A 168 3.60 -3.00 10.54
C ILE A 168 4.54 -1.99 9.91
N LEU A 169 4.37 -0.73 10.30
CA LEU A 169 5.21 0.38 9.88
C LEU A 169 5.96 0.92 11.11
N VAL A 170 7.29 0.95 11.04
CA VAL A 170 8.17 1.37 12.15
C VAL A 170 8.95 2.61 11.72
N LEU A 171 8.54 3.76 12.20
CA LEU A 171 9.13 5.04 11.80
C LEU A 171 10.03 5.57 12.91
N THR A 172 11.10 6.23 12.51
CA THR A 172 12.07 6.83 13.42
C THR A 172 12.09 8.34 13.25
N ASP A 173 11.95 9.08 14.34
CA ASP A 173 12.28 10.50 14.39
C ASP A 173 13.80 10.65 14.50
N TYR A 174 14.44 10.88 13.35
CA TYR A 174 15.90 10.95 13.26
C TYR A 174 16.52 12.12 14.03
N LYS A 175 15.74 13.10 14.52
CA LYS A 175 16.23 14.11 15.48
C LYS A 175 16.72 13.47 16.78
N TYR A 176 16.12 12.33 17.13
CA TYR A 176 16.31 11.61 18.38
C TYR A 176 16.95 10.23 18.19
N GLU A 177 17.51 9.95 17.00
CA GLU A 177 18.14 8.66 16.66
C GLU A 177 19.20 8.22 17.71
N LYS A 178 19.91 9.20 18.28
CA LYS A 178 20.98 9.00 19.27
C LYS A 178 20.52 8.97 20.73
N LEU A 179 19.24 9.19 21.00
CA LEU A 179 18.70 9.01 22.35
C LEU A 179 18.58 7.50 22.63
N GLU A 180 19.00 7.10 23.83
CA GLU A 180 18.67 5.78 24.36
C GLU A 180 17.15 5.72 24.53
N ASP A 181 16.55 4.59 24.15
CA ASP A 181 15.13 4.37 24.38
C ASP A 181 14.96 4.20 25.90
N ASP A 182 14.33 5.17 26.56
CA ASP A 182 13.94 5.02 27.97
C ASP A 182 13.03 3.78 28.08
N GLU A 183 13.48 2.75 28.81
CA GLU A 183 12.75 1.50 29.08
C GLU A 183 11.40 1.73 29.78
#